data_AF-K1JT77-F1
#
_entry.id   AF-K1JT77-F1
#
_cell.length_a   1.000
_cell.length_b   1.000
_cell.length_c   1.000
_cell.angle_alpha   90.00
_cell.angle_beta   90.00
_cell.angle_gamma   90.00
#
_symmetry.space_group_name_H-M   'P 1'
#
loop_
_entity.id
_entity.type
_entity.pdbx_description
1 polymer ?
#
loop_
_entity_poly.entity_id
_entity_poly.type
_entity_poly.pdbx_seq_one_letter_code
_entity_poly.pdbx_strand_id
1 'polypeptide(L)'
;MDIELEWLQATLNDASEALQDALQKVENGDQEDALEVLNHDLVHVYAKLNYAVNTARLGPAALDAMSEDELIGWPARMPFLTFDEIDTLGEDEEDEEAVEEEDVK
;
A
#
# COMPACT_ATOMS: atom_id res chain seq x y z
N MET A 1 9.24 11.94 -10.62
CA MET A 1 8.10 12.49 -9.87
C MET A 1 8.31 11.91 -8.50
N ASP A 2 8.79 12.74 -7.58
CA ASP A 2 9.58 12.24 -6.46
C ASP A 2 8.68 12.12 -5.22
N ILE A 3 9.04 11.19 -4.34
CA ILE A 3 8.32 10.94 -3.09
C ILE A 3 8.97 11.72 -1.95
N GLU A 4 8.17 12.16 -0.97
CA GLU A 4 8.67 12.77 0.26
C GLU A 4 9.04 11.66 1.26
N LEU A 5 10.32 11.30 1.28
CA LEU A 5 10.83 10.14 2.02
C LEU A 5 10.53 10.20 3.53
N GLU A 6 10.84 11.33 4.18
CA GLU A 6 10.64 11.48 5.63
C GLU A 6 9.15 11.43 6.00
N TRP A 7 8.30 11.99 5.13
CA TRP A 7 6.86 11.95 5.31
C TRP A 7 6.29 10.54 5.15
N LEU A 8 6.72 9.82 4.11
CA LEU A 8 6.32 8.44 3.90
C LEU A 8 6.76 7.57 5.09
N GLN A 9 7.98 7.75 5.59
CA GLN A 9 8.45 7.04 6.77
C GLN A 9 7.58 7.35 8.01
N ALA A 10 7.26 8.62 8.25
CA ALA A 10 6.44 9.02 9.40
C ALA A 10 5.02 8.41 9.34
N THR A 11 4.38 8.45 8.18
CA THR A 11 3.03 7.91 7.98
C THR A 11 2.98 6.37 8.03
N LEU A 12 4.03 5.70 7.55
CA LEU A 12 4.15 4.24 7.69
C LEU A 12 4.40 3.81 9.14
N ASN A 13 5.15 4.59 9.92
CA ASN A 13 5.31 4.33 11.36
C ASN A 13 3.97 4.45 12.09
N ASP A 14 3.17 5.48 11.77
CA ASP A 14 1.83 5.64 12.34
C ASP A 14 0.90 4.45 11.98
N ALA A 15 0.94 3.98 10.73
CA ALA A 15 0.22 2.77 10.33
C ALA A 15 0.73 1.51 11.06
N SER A 16 2.04 1.41 11.28
CA SER A 16 2.66 0.31 12.01
C SER A 16 2.23 0.29 13.48
N GLU A 17 2.14 1.44 14.15
CA GLU A 17 1.67 1.55 15.52
C GLU A 17 0.23 1.03 15.65
N ALA A 18 -0.66 1.47 14.76
CA ALA A 18 -2.05 0.99 14.75
C ALA A 18 -2.15 -0.53 14.51
N LEU A 19 -1.29 -1.09 13.66
CA LEU A 19 -1.24 -2.53 13.43
C LEU A 19 -0.71 -3.28 14.67
N GLN A 20 0.28 -2.73 15.37
CA GLN A 20 0.80 -3.33 16.61
C GLN A 20 -0.26 -3.37 17.70
N ASP A 21 -1.06 -2.31 17.84
CA ASP A 21 -2.19 -2.28 18.78
C ASP A 21 -3.24 -3.35 18.46
N ALA A 22 -3.61 -3.46 17.17
CA ALA A 22 -4.52 -4.50 16.70
C ALA A 22 -3.98 -5.91 16.96
N LEU A 23 -2.70 -6.15 16.68
CA LEU A 23 -2.03 -7.43 16.96
C LEU A 23 -2.03 -7.75 18.45
N GLN A 24 -1.69 -6.77 19.29
CA GLN A 24 -1.67 -6.97 20.75
C GLN A 24 -3.04 -7.38 21.29
N LYS A 25 -4.13 -6.83 20.73
CA LYS A 25 -5.49 -7.22 21.09
C LYS A 25 -5.82 -8.67 20.69
N VAL A 26 -5.42 -9.08 19.48
CA VAL A 26 -5.57 -10.48 19.05
C VAL A 26 -4.72 -11.44 19.89
N GLU A 27 -3.48 -11.07 20.21
CA GLU A 27 -2.55 -11.92 20.95
C GLU A 27 -2.97 -12.17 22.40
N ASN A 28 -3.58 -11.17 23.04
CA ASN A 28 -4.00 -11.26 24.44
C ASN A 28 -5.49 -11.59 24.62
N GLY A 29 -6.25 -11.58 23.54
CA GLY A 29 -7.69 -11.75 23.53
C GLY A 29 -8.17 -13.15 23.12
N ASP A 30 -9.47 -13.26 22.93
CA ASP A 30 -10.13 -14.46 22.41
C ASP A 30 -10.72 -14.25 20.99
N GLN A 31 -11.61 -15.14 20.56
CA GLN A 31 -12.21 -15.08 19.23
C GLN A 31 -13.12 -13.84 19.05
N GLU A 32 -13.76 -13.35 20.12
CA GLU A 32 -14.59 -12.14 20.08
C GLU A 32 -13.70 -10.91 19.87
N ASP A 33 -12.57 -10.82 20.59
CA ASP A 33 -11.58 -9.75 20.41
C ASP A 33 -11.00 -9.76 18.99
N ALA A 34 -10.70 -10.95 18.44
CA ALA A 34 -10.21 -11.09 17.07
C ALA A 34 -11.25 -10.64 16.02
N LEU A 35 -12.54 -10.92 16.26
CA LEU A 35 -13.63 -10.43 15.42
C LEU A 35 -13.80 -8.92 15.53
N GLU A 36 -13.61 -8.35 16.72
CA GLU A 36 -13.64 -6.91 16.91
C GLU A 36 -12.50 -6.24 16.12
N VAL A 37 -11.28 -6.78 16.22
CA VAL A 37 -10.14 -6.29 15.45
C VAL A 37 -10.41 -6.30 13.96
N LEU A 38 -10.93 -7.42 13.44
CA LEU A 38 -11.23 -7.57 12.01
C LEU A 38 -12.29 -6.57 11.52
N ASN A 39 -13.36 -6.36 12.29
CA ASN A 39 -14.51 -5.57 11.85
C ASN A 39 -14.43 -4.10 12.22
N HIS A 40 -13.61 -3.72 13.21
CA HIS A 40 -13.56 -2.37 13.77
C HIS A 40 -12.16 -1.77 13.80
N ASP A 41 -11.13 -2.51 14.21
CA ASP A 41 -9.81 -1.90 14.40
C ASP A 41 -9.00 -1.83 13.09
N LEU A 42 -9.15 -2.81 12.20
CA LEU A 42 -8.44 -2.82 10.92
C LEU A 42 -8.80 -1.65 10.02
N VAL A 43 -9.97 -1.03 10.17
CA VAL A 43 -10.33 0.18 9.41
C VAL A 43 -9.34 1.32 9.66
N HIS A 44 -8.80 1.41 10.87
CA HIS A 44 -7.81 2.43 11.24
C HIS A 44 -6.45 2.15 10.58
N VAL A 45 -6.05 0.88 10.48
CA VAL A 45 -4.84 0.47 9.76
C VAL A 45 -4.97 0.83 8.28
N TYR A 46 -6.09 0.49 7.64
CA TYR A 46 -6.34 0.84 6.25
C TYR A 46 -6.35 2.35 6.03
N ALA A 47 -7.03 3.11 6.89
CA ALA A 47 -7.06 4.57 6.82
C ALA A 47 -5.65 5.18 6.84
N LYS A 48 -4.77 4.68 7.72
CA LYS A 48 -3.38 5.15 7.84
C LYS A 48 -2.50 4.73 6.66
N LEU A 49 -2.68 3.51 6.15
CA LEU A 49 -1.98 3.06 4.93
C LEU A 49 -2.42 3.87 3.70
N ASN A 50 -3.72 4.12 3.56
CA ASN A 50 -4.27 4.98 2.53
C ASN A 50 -3.71 6.40 2.64
N TYR A 51 -3.65 6.95 3.85
CA TYR A 51 -3.03 8.25 4.12
C TYR A 51 -1.58 8.30 3.66
N ALA A 52 -0.77 7.30 3.98
CA ALA A 52 0.61 7.21 3.52
C ALA A 52 0.70 7.24 1.99
N VAL A 53 -0.14 6.45 1.30
CA VAL A 53 -0.16 6.39 -0.17
C VAL A 53 -0.63 7.70 -0.81
N ASN A 54 -1.75 8.25 -0.34
CA ASN A 54 -2.38 9.43 -0.91
C ASN A 54 -1.50 10.69 -0.75
N THR A 55 -0.74 10.75 0.34
CA THR A 55 0.07 11.93 0.68
C THR A 55 1.55 11.79 0.31
N ALA A 56 2.04 10.60 -0.06
CA ALA A 56 3.46 10.31 -0.29
C ALA A 56 4.21 11.29 -1.21
N ARG A 57 3.52 11.91 -2.18
CA ARG A 57 4.11 12.86 -3.14
C ARG A 57 3.96 14.32 -2.71
N LEU A 58 2.88 14.66 -2.02
CA LEU A 58 2.59 16.02 -1.57
C LEU A 58 3.21 16.31 -0.21
N GLY A 59 3.54 15.27 0.56
CA GLY A 59 4.04 15.38 1.91
C GLY A 59 3.06 16.17 2.80
N PRO A 60 3.56 17.06 3.67
CA PRO A 60 2.73 17.90 4.53
C PRO A 60 1.71 18.77 3.79
N ALA A 61 1.99 19.16 2.54
CA ALA A 61 1.11 20.03 1.77
C ALA A 61 -0.23 19.35 1.41
N ALA A 62 -0.31 18.02 1.52
CA ALA A 62 -1.56 17.29 1.33
C ALA A 62 -2.66 17.72 2.31
N LEU A 63 -2.30 18.13 3.52
CA LEU A 63 -3.24 18.56 4.57
C LEU A 63 -4.03 19.82 4.18
N ASP A 64 -3.43 20.69 3.37
CA ASP A 64 -4.08 21.91 2.87
C ASP A 64 -4.76 21.69 1.50
N ALA A 65 -4.33 20.66 0.76
CA ALA A 65 -4.72 20.44 -0.62
C ALA A 65 -5.85 19.40 -0.81
N MET A 66 -6.08 18.54 0.19
CA MET A 66 -7.01 17.41 0.13
C MET A 66 -8.01 17.48 1.28
N SER A 67 -9.21 16.95 1.05
CA SER A 67 -10.20 16.75 2.12
C SER A 67 -9.84 15.57 3.02
N GLU A 68 -10.41 15.51 4.22
CA GLU A 68 -10.17 14.41 5.17
C GLU A 68 -10.51 13.05 4.56
N ASP A 69 -11.65 12.94 3.84
CA ASP A 69 -12.06 11.71 3.17
C ASP A 69 -11.08 11.30 2.06
N GLU A 70 -10.51 12.26 1.32
CA GLU A 70 -9.49 11.97 0.30
C GLU A 70 -8.15 11.54 0.91
N LEU A 71 -7.83 12.02 2.10
CA LEU A 71 -6.61 11.64 2.81
C LEU A 71 -6.66 10.17 3.22
N ILE A 72 -7.77 9.71 3.83
CA ILE A 72 -7.86 8.34 4.39
C ILE A 72 -8.59 7.33 3.49
N GLY A 73 -9.24 7.80 2.43
CA GLY A 73 -9.99 6.98 1.49
C GLY A 73 -9.10 6.13 0.59
N TRP A 74 -9.69 5.11 -0.04
CA TRP A 74 -8.98 4.26 -0.99
C TRP A 74 -8.28 5.08 -2.07
N PRO A 75 -6.98 4.83 -2.36
CA PRO A 75 -6.26 5.56 -3.38
C PRO A 75 -6.96 5.46 -4.74
N ALA A 76 -7.13 6.60 -5.42
CA ALA A 76 -7.76 6.64 -6.74
C ALA A 76 -7.01 5.78 -7.78
N ARG A 77 -5.70 5.61 -7.59
CA ARG A 77 -4.86 4.68 -8.34
C ARG A 77 -3.81 4.09 -7.41
N MET A 78 -3.72 2.77 -7.36
CA MET A 78 -2.68 2.10 -6.59
C MET A 78 -1.29 2.39 -7.18
N PRO A 79 -0.28 2.63 -6.34
CA PRO A 79 1.08 2.94 -6.80
C PRO A 79 1.86 1.68 -7.19
N PHE A 80 1.28 0.50 -6.99
CA PHE A 80 1.85 -0.81 -7.33
C PHE A 80 0.87 -1.58 -8.22
N LEU A 81 1.42 -2.53 -8.96
CA LEU A 81 0.68 -3.45 -9.80
C LEU A 81 0.02 -4.53 -8.94
N THR A 82 -1.10 -5.04 -9.44
CA THR A 82 -1.71 -6.28 -8.96
C THR A 82 -0.85 -7.48 -9.32
N PHE A 83 -1.03 -8.61 -8.64
CA PHE A 83 -0.29 -9.83 -8.95
C PHE A 83 -0.51 -10.28 -10.40
N ASP A 84 -1.74 -10.20 -10.91
CA ASP A 84 -2.06 -10.52 -12.31
C ASP A 84 -1.30 -9.62 -13.30
N GLU A 85 -1.18 -8.31 -13.00
CA GLU A 85 -0.41 -7.36 -13.82
C GLU A 85 1.10 -7.63 -13.74
N ILE A 86 1.61 -8.11 -12.61
CA ILE A 86 3.01 -8.51 -12.46
C ILE A 86 3.30 -9.76 -13.29
N ASP A 87 2.44 -10.77 -13.22
CA ASP A 87 2.59 -12.03 -13.95
C ASP A 87 2.55 -11.79 -15.46
N THR A 88 1.63 -10.92 -15.93
CA THR A 88 1.54 -10.57 -17.37
C THR A 88 2.79 -9.83 -17.88
N LEU A 89 3.45 -9.01 -17.05
CA LEU A 89 4.70 -8.34 -17.43
C LEU A 89 5.90 -9.31 -17.51
N GLY A 90 5.88 -10.40 -16.73
CA GLY A 90 6.91 -11.43 -16.80
C GLY A 90 6.84 -12.30 -18.05
N GLU A 91 5.67 -12.40 -18.67
CA GLU A 91 5.46 -13.12 -19.94
C GLU A 91 6.02 -12.35 -21.15
N ASP A 92 6.07 -11.01 -21.11
CA ASP A 92 6.62 -10.17 -22.19
C ASP A 92 8.16 -10.18 -22.24
N GLU A 93 8.88 -10.58 -21.18
CA GLU A 93 10.35 -10.65 -21.16
C GLU A 93 10.91 -12.00 -21.68
N GLU A 94 10.11 -13.07 -21.75
CA GLU A 94 10.56 -14.39 -22.23
C GLU A 94 10.49 -14.55 -23.77
N ASP A 95 9.71 -13.70 -24.46
CA ASP A 95 9.52 -13.79 -25.92
C ASP A 95 10.57 -13.03 -26.75
N GLU A 96 11.38 -12.14 -26.15
CA GLU A 96 12.42 -11.39 -26.88
C GLU A 96 13.75 -12.15 -27.03
N GLU A 97 14.06 -13.15 -26.18
CA GLU A 97 15.33 -13.91 -26.29
C GLU A 97 15.30 -15.04 -27.34
N ALA A 98 14.13 -15.39 -27.91
CA ALA A 98 13.99 -16.52 -28.81
C ALA A 98 14.20 -16.20 -30.31
N VAL A 99 14.47 -14.95 -30.69
CA VAL A 99 14.44 -14.52 -32.11
C VAL A 99 15.81 -14.22 -32.75
N GLU A 100 16.93 -14.32 -32.03
CA GLU A 100 18.27 -13.91 -32.54
C GLU A 100 19.22 -15.07 -32.95
N GLU A 101 18.78 -16.33 -33.06
CA GLU A 101 19.67 -17.46 -33.47
C GLU A 101 19.24 -18.28 -34.70
N GLU A 102 18.38 -17.77 -35.58
CA GLU A 102 18.19 -18.37 -36.91
C GLU A 102 18.17 -17.31 -38.02
N ASP A 103 19.34 -16.80 -38.43
CA ASP A 103 19.64 -16.51 -39.85
C ASP A 103 21.06 -15.94 -40.03
N VAL A 104 22.07 -16.81 -40.04
CA VAL A 104 23.30 -16.58 -40.79
C VAL A 104 23.61 -17.83 -41.62
N LYS A 105 23.10 -17.85 -42.85
CA LYS A 105 23.56 -18.75 -43.92
C LYS A 105 24.63 -18.08 -44.77
#